data_AF-A0A0F9LMX4-F1
#
_entry.id   AF-A0A0F9LMX4-F1
#
_cell.length_a   1.000
_cell.length_b   1.000
_cell.length_c   1.000
_cell.angle_alpha   90.00
_cell.angle_beta   90.00
_cell.angle_gamma   90.00
#
_symmetry.space_group_name_H-M   'P 1'
#
loop_
_entity.id
_entity.type
_entity.pdbx_description
1 polymer ?
#
loop_
_entity_poly.entity_id
_entity_poly.type
_entity_poly.pdbx_seq_one_letter_code
_entity_poly.pdbx_strand_id
1 'polypeptide(L)'
;VLSEEEKKIFQSVIDELYNKFLDVVYQKRKGSLSFEKLKKIADGRIYTASQAHMLKLIDEIGYFDSALKKALSLAMIKDAKVIAYTYYPKRKTNIYATKLERPSLFEGNNFEKMLRSLKSGFYYLWLPQVSR
;
A
#
# COMPACT_ATOMS: atom_id res chain seq x y z
N VAL A 1 30.45 13.20 -4.63
CA VAL A 1 30.67 12.51 -3.35
C VAL A 1 30.43 13.55 -2.27
N LEU A 2 29.59 13.27 -1.28
CA LEU A 2 29.27 14.23 -0.20
C LEU A 2 30.50 14.48 0.69
N SER A 3 30.67 15.72 1.17
CA SER A 3 31.67 16.05 2.19
C SER A 3 31.30 15.40 3.54
N GLU A 4 32.27 15.27 4.44
CA GLU A 4 31.99 14.76 5.79
C GLU A 4 31.05 15.69 6.58
N GLU A 5 31.11 17.01 6.37
CA GLU A 5 30.16 17.93 6.99
C GLU A 5 28.74 17.75 6.43
N GLU A 6 28.60 17.61 5.11
CA GLU A 6 27.30 17.37 4.47
C GLU A 6 26.68 16.06 4.95
N LYS A 7 27.47 14.98 5.01
CA LYS A 7 27.01 13.69 5.56
C LYS A 7 26.52 13.83 7.00
N LYS A 8 27.23 14.59 7.84
CA LYS A 8 26.85 14.80 9.24
C LYS A 8 25.51 15.53 9.37
N ILE A 9 25.27 16.53 8.52
CA ILE A 9 23.99 17.25 8.47
C ILE A 9 22.85 16.32 8.04
N PHE A 10 23.06 15.53 6.98
CA PHE A 10 22.04 14.56 6.55
C PHE A 10 21.79 13.49 7.62
N GLN A 11 22.85 12.98 8.25
CA GLN A 11 22.72 11.98 9.31
C GLN A 11 21.94 12.53 10.51
N SER A 12 22.16 13.78 10.91
CA SER A 12 21.40 14.36 12.03
C SER A 12 19.90 14.47 11.73
N VAL A 13 19.53 14.78 10.49
CA VAL A 13 18.12 14.81 10.06
C VAL A 13 17.53 13.41 10.06
N ILE A 14 18.27 12.41 9.57
CA ILE A 14 17.83 11.01 9.58
C ILE A 14 17.62 10.52 11.02
N ASP A 15 18.56 10.81 11.91
CA ASP A 15 18.49 10.42 13.31
C ASP A 15 17.30 11.07 14.02
N GLU A 16 17.01 12.34 13.74
CA GLU A 16 15.84 13.03 14.27
C GLU A 16 14.53 12.35 13.83
N LEU A 17 14.40 12.07 12.53
CA LEU A 17 13.22 11.40 11.97
C LEU A 17 13.06 9.97 12.52
N TYR A 18 14.18 9.26 12.66
CA TYR A 18 14.21 7.91 13.25
C TYR A 18 13.74 7.92 14.70
N ASN A 19 14.25 8.84 15.53
CA ASN A 19 13.83 8.96 16.91
C ASN A 19 12.34 9.34 17.02
N LYS A 20 11.87 10.26 16.18
CA LYS A 20 10.45 10.62 16.12
C LYS A 20 9.56 9.43 15.77
N PHE A 21 10.00 8.57 14.85
CA PHE A 21 9.30 7.32 14.53
C PHE A 21 9.25 6.37 15.74
N LEU A 22 10.39 6.14 16.40
CA LEU A 22 10.44 5.31 17.60
C LEU A 22 9.51 5.81 18.70
N ASP A 23 9.49 7.13 18.93
CA ASP A 23 8.66 7.74 19.95
C ASP A 23 7.17 7.50 19.68
N VAL A 24 6.71 7.70 18.45
CA VAL A 24 5.31 7.46 18.06
C VAL A 24 4.93 6.00 18.31
N VAL A 25 5.78 5.06 17.90
CA VAL A 25 5.52 3.62 18.08
C VAL A 25 5.51 3.25 19.56
N TYR A 26 6.48 3.74 20.33
CA TYR A 26 6.58 3.48 21.77
C TYR A 26 5.36 4.02 22.52
N GLN A 27 4.91 5.24 22.23
CA GLN A 27 3.72 5.82 22.88
C GLN A 27 2.46 5.01 22.59
N LYS A 28 2.30 4.49 21.37
CA LYS A 28 1.13 3.67 21.00
C LYS A 28 1.20 2.23 21.52
N ARG A 29 2.40 1.71 21.80
CA ARG A 29 2.63 0.35 22.32
C ARG A 29 3.08 0.33 23.78
N LYS A 30 2.88 1.44 24.50
CA LYS A 30 3.27 1.60 25.90
C LYS A 30 2.63 0.49 26.76
N GLY A 31 3.43 -0.17 27.58
CA GLY A 31 3.02 -1.32 28.40
C GLY A 31 3.14 -2.68 27.71
N SER A 32 2.98 -2.74 26.39
CA SER A 32 3.17 -3.98 25.61
C SER A 32 4.61 -4.18 25.16
N LEU A 33 5.32 -3.10 24.85
CA LEU A 33 6.68 -3.10 24.31
C LEU A 33 7.58 -2.10 25.05
N SER A 34 8.74 -2.56 25.52
CA SER A 34 9.78 -1.70 26.12
C SER A 34 10.58 -0.96 25.05
N PHE A 35 11.04 0.25 25.34
CA PHE A 35 11.84 1.06 24.41
C PHE A 35 13.12 0.33 23.92
N GLU A 36 13.81 -0.39 24.80
CA GLU A 36 15.01 -1.16 24.42
C GLU A 36 14.72 -2.25 23.38
N LYS A 37 13.63 -3.00 23.56
CA LYS A 37 13.17 -4.00 22.59
C LYS A 37 12.77 -3.35 21.28
N LEU A 38 12.07 -2.21 21.33
CA LEU A 38 11.69 -1.46 20.13
C LEU A 38 12.93 -1.04 19.32
N LYS A 39 13.96 -0.51 19.98
CA LYS A 39 15.22 -0.13 19.32
C LYS A 39 15.95 -1.30 18.67
N LYS A 40 15.84 -2.51 19.24
CA LYS A 40 16.43 -3.74 18.67
C LYS A 40 15.71 -4.23 17.41
N ILE A 41 14.39 -4.03 17.32
CA ILE A 41 13.58 -4.50 16.18
C ILE A 41 13.40 -3.44 15.10
N ALA A 42 13.70 -2.17 15.38
CA ALA A 42 13.57 -1.04 14.47
C ALA A 42 14.84 -0.83 13.62
N ASP A 43 15.31 -1.88 12.96
CA ASP A 43 16.49 -1.86 12.08
C ASP A 43 16.14 -1.61 10.59
N GLY A 44 14.86 -1.33 10.29
CA GLY A 44 14.35 -1.10 8.94
C GLY A 44 13.93 -2.37 8.20
N ARG A 45 13.98 -3.54 8.85
CA ARG A 45 13.51 -4.80 8.24
C ARG A 45 12.00 -4.87 8.08
N ILE A 46 11.58 -5.67 7.10
CA ILE A 46 10.18 -6.02 6.88
C ILE A 46 9.82 -7.25 7.72
N TYR A 47 8.69 -7.18 8.42
CA TYR A 47 8.15 -8.30 9.19
C TYR A 47 6.90 -8.87 8.54
N THR A 48 6.74 -10.19 8.60
CA THR A 48 5.47 -10.86 8.29
C THR A 48 4.43 -10.55 9.38
N ALA A 49 3.14 -10.72 9.07
CA ALA A 49 2.06 -10.49 10.05
C ALA A 49 2.27 -11.30 11.35
N SER A 50 2.65 -12.58 11.22
CA SER A 50 2.94 -13.46 12.36
C SER A 50 4.09 -12.96 13.23
N GLN A 51 5.19 -12.51 12.62
CA GLN A 51 6.32 -11.93 13.35
C GLN A 51 5.93 -10.61 14.03
N ALA A 52 5.22 -9.73 13.32
CA ALA A 52 4.76 -8.47 13.86
C ALA A 52 3.84 -8.66 15.08
N HIS A 53 2.99 -9.69 15.07
CA HIS A 53 2.13 -10.04 16.19
C HIS A 53 2.96 -10.55 17.39
N MET A 54 3.92 -11.46 17.17
CA MET A 54 4.82 -11.93 18.22
C MET A 54 5.64 -10.81 18.87
N LEU A 55 6.08 -9.84 18.05
CA LEU A 55 6.81 -8.66 18.50
C LEU A 55 5.90 -7.56 19.08
N LYS A 56 4.59 -7.79 19.13
CA LYS A 56 3.57 -6.84 19.63
C LYS A 56 3.54 -5.51 18.87
N LEU A 57 3.91 -5.54 17.59
CA LEU A 57 3.78 -4.41 16.67
C LEU A 57 2.34 -4.27 16.16
N ILE A 58 1.60 -5.38 16.09
CA ILE A 58 0.17 -5.44 15.76
C ILE A 58 -0.60 -6.16 16.86
N ASP A 59 -1.90 -5.89 16.95
CA ASP A 59 -2.78 -6.44 17.99
C ASP A 59 -3.37 -7.79 17.59
N GLU A 60 -3.80 -7.92 16.34
CA GLU A 60 -4.48 -9.12 15.82
C GLU A 60 -4.15 -9.30 14.32
N ILE A 61 -4.22 -10.55 13.84
CA ILE A 61 -4.10 -10.88 12.42
C ILE A 61 -5.48 -11.21 11.88
N GLY A 62 -5.90 -10.50 10.83
CA GLY A 62 -7.20 -10.73 10.21
C GLY A 62 -7.38 -9.90 8.94
N TYR A 63 -8.58 -9.99 8.39
CA TYR A 63 -8.99 -9.24 7.21
C TYR A 63 -9.83 -8.02 7.61
N PHE A 64 -10.24 -7.25 6.60
CA PHE A 64 -11.06 -6.06 6.77
C PHE A 64 -12.34 -6.34 7.59
N ASP A 65 -13.04 -7.44 7.33
CA ASP A 65 -14.27 -7.79 8.06
C ASP A 65 -14.03 -8.01 9.55
N SER A 66 -12.88 -8.58 9.92
CA SER A 66 -12.48 -8.73 11.32
C SER A 66 -12.24 -7.37 11.98
N ALA A 67 -11.58 -6.45 11.27
CA ALA A 67 -11.35 -5.09 11.75
C ALA A 67 -12.67 -4.31 11.91
N LEU A 68 -13.61 -4.45 10.97
CA LEU A 68 -14.93 -3.81 11.03
C LEU A 68 -15.73 -4.33 12.23
N LYS A 69 -15.78 -5.65 12.43
CA LYS A 69 -16.45 -6.26 13.59
C LYS A 69 -15.85 -5.78 14.90
N LYS A 70 -14.51 -5.68 14.99
CA LYS A 70 -13.82 -5.15 16.17
C LYS A 70 -14.20 -3.69 16.42
N ALA A 71 -14.19 -2.85 15.39
CA ALA A 71 -14.56 -1.44 15.51
C ALA A 71 -16.01 -1.26 15.98
N LEU A 72 -16.96 -2.01 15.41
CA LEU A 72 -18.37 -2.03 15.84
C LEU A 72 -18.51 -2.45 17.30
N SER A 73 -17.80 -3.50 17.71
CA SER A 73 -17.79 -3.98 19.09
C SER A 73 -17.24 -2.94 20.07
N LEU A 74 -16.17 -2.23 19.71
CA LEU A 74 -15.59 -1.17 20.54
C LEU A 74 -16.51 0.05 20.64
N ALA A 75 -17.25 0.36 19.57
CA ALA A 75 -18.21 1.44 19.55
C ALA A 75 -19.57 1.08 20.18
N MET A 76 -19.81 -0.19 20.51
CA MET A 76 -21.09 -0.71 21.01
C MET A 76 -22.27 -0.50 20.04
N ILE A 77 -22.02 -0.62 18.72
CA ILE A 77 -23.03 -0.43 17.66
C ILE A 77 -23.24 -1.76 16.91
N LYS A 78 -24.49 -2.04 16.52
CA LYS A 78 -24.85 -3.30 15.83
C LYS A 78 -24.53 -3.30 14.34
N ASP A 79 -24.70 -2.16 13.67
CA ASP A 79 -24.50 -2.04 12.23
C ASP A 79 -24.01 -0.64 11.86
N ALA A 80 -23.21 -0.53 10.81
CA ALA A 80 -22.72 0.73 10.29
C ALA A 80 -22.54 0.67 8.77
N LYS A 81 -22.89 1.77 8.10
CA LYS A 81 -22.62 1.94 6.67
C LYS A 81 -21.17 2.36 6.44
N VAL A 82 -20.39 1.51 5.78
CA VAL A 82 -19.02 1.84 5.36
C VAL A 82 -19.07 2.72 4.11
N ILE A 83 -18.54 3.93 4.21
CA ILE A 83 -18.46 4.89 3.10
C ILE A 83 -16.98 5.10 2.77
N ALA A 84 -16.58 4.75 1.54
CA ALA A 84 -15.23 5.00 1.05
C ALA A 84 -15.24 6.20 0.09
N TYR A 85 -14.56 7.27 0.46
CA TYR A 85 -14.37 8.41 -0.42
C TYR A 85 -13.23 8.11 -1.39
N THR A 86 -13.57 7.98 -2.67
CA THR A 86 -12.57 7.90 -3.75
C THR A 86 -12.51 9.22 -4.48
N TYR A 87 -11.32 9.73 -4.76
CA TYR A 87 -11.16 10.96 -5.53
C TYR A 87 -11.71 10.76 -6.96
N TYR A 88 -12.65 11.61 -7.37
CA TYR A 88 -13.17 11.66 -8.73
C TYR A 88 -12.82 13.02 -9.38
N PRO A 89 -12.41 13.06 -10.66
CA PRO A 89 -12.19 11.93 -11.56
C PRO A 89 -10.98 11.09 -11.13
N LYS A 90 -11.06 9.77 -11.33
CA LYS A 90 -9.90 8.88 -11.20
C LYS A 90 -8.85 9.36 -12.19
N ARG A 91 -7.89 10.17 -11.73
CA ARG A 91 -6.77 10.62 -12.57
C ARG A 91 -6.02 9.36 -13.01
N LYS A 92 -5.81 9.21 -14.31
CA LYS A 92 -4.93 8.18 -14.84
C LYS A 92 -3.52 8.54 -14.34
N THR A 93 -3.09 7.92 -13.25
CA THR A 93 -1.79 8.22 -12.62
C THR A 93 -0.62 7.79 -13.51
N ASN A 94 -0.87 6.85 -14.42
CA ASN A 94 0.05 6.45 -15.47
C ASN A 94 -0.73 5.85 -16.66
N ILE A 95 -0.01 5.57 -17.75
CA ILE A 95 -0.54 4.97 -18.99
C ILE A 95 -1.25 3.62 -18.77
N TYR A 96 -0.88 2.89 -17.70
CA TYR A 96 -1.43 1.58 -17.35
C TYR A 96 -2.72 1.66 -16.52
N ALA A 97 -3.01 2.82 -15.93
CA ALA A 97 -4.24 3.06 -15.17
C ALA A 97 -5.48 3.27 -16.07
N THR A 98 -5.37 3.04 -17.38
CA THR A 98 -6.54 3.05 -18.27
C THR A 98 -7.41 1.84 -17.99
N LYS A 99 -8.69 2.10 -17.73
CA LYS A 99 -9.73 1.08 -17.65
C LYS A 99 -9.77 0.33 -18.98
N LEU A 100 -9.25 -0.90 -19.00
CA LEU A 100 -9.45 -1.84 -20.10
C LEU A 100 -10.93 -2.22 -20.08
N GLU A 101 -11.79 -1.40 -20.70
CA GLU A 101 -13.00 -1.94 -21.29
C GLU A 101 -12.50 -3.01 -22.24
N ARG A 102 -12.74 -4.29 -21.96
CA ARG A 102 -12.29 -5.39 -22.81
C ARG A 102 -13.15 -5.31 -24.06
N PRO A 103 -12.73 -4.71 -25.19
CA PRO A 103 -13.47 -4.97 -26.40
C PRO A 103 -13.14 -6.43 -26.75
N SER A 104 -14.15 -7.26 -26.96
CA SER A 104 -13.94 -8.57 -27.54
C SER A 104 -13.38 -8.39 -28.95
N LEU A 105 -12.05 -8.34 -29.05
CA LEU A 105 -11.29 -8.14 -30.30
C LEU A 105 -11.61 -9.22 -31.34
N PHE A 106 -12.03 -10.40 -30.86
CA PHE A 106 -12.31 -11.58 -31.65
C PHE A 106 -13.82 -11.79 -31.93
N GLU A 107 -14.70 -10.91 -31.46
CA GLU A 107 -16.12 -10.97 -31.81
C GLU A 107 -16.42 -10.05 -33.01
N GLY A 108 -16.75 -10.65 -34.15
CA GLY A 108 -17.17 -9.95 -35.37
C GLY A 108 -16.11 -9.07 -36.02
N ASN A 109 -16.54 -8.01 -36.72
CA ASN A 109 -15.66 -7.09 -37.46
C ASN A 109 -14.98 -6.03 -36.56
N ASN A 110 -14.93 -6.27 -35.25
CA ASN A 110 -14.37 -5.32 -34.27
C ASN A 110 -12.86 -5.11 -34.44
N PHE A 111 -12.14 -6.12 -34.92
CA PHE A 111 -10.73 -6.00 -35.24
C PHE A 111 -10.46 -4.99 -36.36
N GLU A 112 -11.26 -5.01 -37.43
CA GLU A 112 -11.10 -4.09 -38.56
C GLU A 112 -11.44 -2.65 -38.17
N LYS A 113 -12.49 -2.46 -37.36
CA LYS A 113 -12.83 -1.16 -36.77
C LYS A 113 -11.72 -0.64 -35.84
N MET A 114 -11.12 -1.52 -35.04
CA MET A 114 -9.97 -1.17 -34.18
C MET A 114 -8.79 -0.74 -35.04
N LEU A 115 -8.38 -1.52 -36.04
CA LEU A 115 -7.27 -1.19 -36.94
C LEU A 115 -7.45 0.17 -37.62
N ARG A 116 -8.66 0.48 -38.09
CA ARG A 116 -8.98 1.79 -38.71
C ARG A 116 -8.94 2.95 -37.72
N SER A 117 -9.10 2.68 -36.42
CA SER A 117 -9.02 3.71 -35.37
C SER A 117 -7.60 3.97 -34.86
N LEU A 118 -6.62 3.14 -35.24
CA LEU A 118 -5.22 3.33 -34.85
C LEU A 118 -4.65 4.54 -35.59
N LYS A 119 -4.03 5.45 -34.83
CA LYS A 119 -3.27 6.60 -35.36
C LYS A 119 -1.81 6.18 -35.56
N SER A 120 -0.94 7.04 -36.09
CA SER A 120 0.49 6.72 -36.15
C SER A 120 1.08 6.61 -34.73
N GLY A 121 1.75 5.51 -34.44
CA GLY A 121 2.33 5.24 -33.11
C GLY A 121 2.83 3.79 -32.97
N PHE A 122 3.57 3.53 -31.91
CA PHE A 122 4.00 2.16 -31.56
C PHE A 122 2.88 1.44 -30.81
N TYR A 123 2.40 0.33 -31.37
CA TYR A 123 1.38 -0.53 -30.77
C TYR A 123 1.97 -1.89 -30.42
N TYR A 124 1.63 -2.41 -29.24
CA TYR A 124 1.95 -3.78 -28.85
C TYR A 124 0.65 -4.57 -28.67
N LEU A 125 0.55 -5.74 -29.30
CA LEU A 125 -0.54 -6.68 -29.05
C LEU A 125 -0.05 -7.66 -27.97
N TRP A 126 -0.44 -7.41 -26.72
CA TRP A 126 -0.14 -8.33 -25.63
C TRP A 126 -1.34 -9.21 -25.36
N LEU A 127 -1.22 -10.50 -25.68
CA LEU A 127 -2.15 -11.52 -25.25
C LEU A 127 -1.60 -12.11 -23.94
N PRO A 128 -2.23 -11.86 -22.77
CA PRO A 128 -1.89 -12.61 -21.58
C PRO A 128 -2.07 -14.09 -21.90
N GLN A 129 -0.99 -14.86 -21.74
CA GLN A 129 -0.98 -16.30 -21.96
C GLN A 129 -2.19 -16.92 -21.25
N VAL A 130 -3.12 -17.46 -22.03
CA VAL A 130 -4.24 -18.25 -21.51
C VAL A 130 -3.60 -19.48 -20.88
N SER A 131 -3.57 -19.53 -19.55
CA SER A 131 -3.27 -20.76 -18.83
C SER A 131 -4.29 -21.81 -19.28
N ARG A 132 -3.79 -22.93 -19.80
CA ARG A 132 -4.58 -24.12 -20.16
C ARG A 132 -5.41 -24.61 -18.98
#